data_AF-A0A8T7GFL1-F1
#
_entry.id   AF-A0A8T7GFL1-F1
#
_cell.length_a   1.000
_cell.length_b   1.000
_cell.length_c   1.000
_cell.angle_alpha   90.00
_cell.angle_beta   90.00
_cell.angle_gamma   90.00
#
_symmetry.space_group_name_H-M   'P 1'
#
loop_
_entity.id
_entity.type
_entity.pdbx_description
1 polymer ?
#
loop_
_entity_poly.entity_id
_entity_poly.type
_entity_poly.pdbx_seq_one_letter_code
_entity_poly.pdbx_strand_id
1 'polypeptide(L)'
;MTSISIKSSLGGAMTGHSPTDRGKLGSKRHILTDNDGTPLSVFITSANTHDVTVANNTIGSIIIKRPSNTNINRIYVLIKHIIPNK
;
A
#
# COMPACT_ATOMS: atom_id res chain seq x y z
N MET A 1 5.63 -4.95 1.22
CA MET A 1 5.38 -3.52 0.90
C MET A 1 6.33 -3.13 -0.20
N THR A 2 5.82 -2.50 -1.25
CA THR A 2 6.63 -1.98 -2.36
C THR A 2 6.29 -0.52 -2.59
N SER A 3 7.19 0.22 -3.23
CA SER A 3 6.93 1.61 -3.58
C SER A 3 7.27 1.89 -5.03
N ILE A 4 6.59 2.88 -5.62
CA ILE A 4 6.90 3.37 -6.95
C ILE A 4 6.75 4.88 -7.03
N SER A 5 7.72 5.54 -7.66
CA SER A 5 7.68 6.97 -7.92
C SER A 5 6.99 7.23 -9.27
N ILE A 6 6.04 8.15 -9.26
CA ILE A 6 5.28 8.57 -10.45
C ILE A 6 5.42 10.08 -10.64
N LYS A 7 5.44 10.52 -11.90
CA LYS A 7 5.45 11.94 -12.23
C LYS A 7 4.15 12.60 -11.76
N SER A 8 4.28 13.81 -11.23
CA SER A 8 3.15 14.68 -10.91
C SER A 8 3.42 16.05 -11.50
N SER A 9 3.06 16.21 -12.78
CA SER A 9 3.36 17.41 -13.56
C SER A 9 2.69 18.67 -13.04
N LEU A 10 1.54 18.52 -12.38
CA LEU A 10 0.78 19.64 -11.80
C LEU A 10 1.18 19.94 -10.34
N GLY A 11 2.12 19.18 -9.77
CA GLY A 11 2.49 19.32 -8.36
C GLY A 11 1.38 18.90 -7.40
N GLY A 12 1.41 19.43 -6.17
CA GLY A 12 0.45 19.16 -5.11
C GLY A 12 1.09 18.97 -3.74
N ALA A 13 0.28 18.88 -2.69
CA ALA A 13 0.78 18.81 -1.30
C ALA A 13 1.75 17.63 -1.06
N MET A 14 1.53 16.48 -1.72
CA MET A 14 2.35 15.28 -1.58
C MET A 14 3.29 15.07 -2.78
N THR A 15 3.85 16.15 -3.32
CA THR A 15 4.86 16.08 -4.39
C THR A 15 6.21 16.60 -3.94
N GLY A 16 7.28 16.09 -4.54
CA GLY A 16 8.63 16.58 -4.35
C GLY A 16 9.54 16.20 -5.52
N HIS A 17 10.76 16.72 -5.49
CA HIS A 17 11.76 16.46 -6.53
C HIS A 17 12.10 14.97 -6.57
N SER A 18 11.97 14.34 -7.74
CA SER A 18 12.32 12.94 -7.91
C SER A 18 13.84 12.78 -8.13
N PRO A 19 14.54 11.94 -7.33
CA PRO A 19 15.96 11.69 -7.53
C PRO A 19 16.27 10.95 -8.83
N THR A 20 15.31 10.20 -9.40
CA THR A 20 15.50 9.40 -10.62
C THR A 20 15.00 10.07 -11.90
N ASP A 21 14.22 11.14 -11.78
CA ASP A 21 13.67 11.89 -12.93
C ASP A 21 14.25 13.32 -12.99
N ARG A 22 15.57 13.46 -12.79
CA ARG A 22 16.30 14.75 -12.85
C ARG A 22 15.65 15.87 -12.05
N GLY A 23 15.08 15.55 -10.89
CA GLY A 23 14.40 16.53 -10.04
C GLY A 23 12.99 16.93 -10.49
N LYS A 24 12.40 16.32 -11.52
CA LYS A 24 10.98 16.58 -11.87
C LYS A 24 10.08 16.26 -10.67
N LEU A 25 8.98 16.99 -10.58
CA LEU A 25 7.99 16.78 -9.53
C LEU A 25 7.32 15.42 -9.68
N GLY A 26 7.27 14.70 -8.56
CA GLY A 26 6.63 13.41 -8.47
C GLY A 26 6.14 13.09 -7.07
N SER A 27 5.36 12.01 -7.00
CA SER A 27 4.90 11.40 -5.76
C SER A 27 5.35 9.96 -5.72
N LYS A 28 5.52 9.42 -4.53
CA LYS A 28 5.79 8.01 -4.31
C LYS A 28 4.56 7.34 -3.71
N ARG A 29 4.13 6.23 -4.31
CA ARG A 29 3.03 5.40 -3.82
C ARG A 29 3.64 4.20 -3.10
N HIS A 30 3.37 4.07 -1.81
CA HIS A 30 3.72 2.92 -0.97
C HIS A 30 2.51 2.01 -0.91
N ILE A 31 2.67 0.76 -1.36
CA ILE A 31 1.58 -0.21 -1.46
C ILE A 31 1.92 -1.42 -0.60
N LEU A 32 1.02 -1.75 0.31
CA LEU A 32 1.05 -3.01 1.04
C LEU A 32 0.09 -3.98 0.37
N THR A 33 0.56 -5.18 0.06
CA THR A 33 -0.23 -6.25 -0.53
C THR A 33 -0.20 -7.48 0.37
N ASP A 34 -1.25 -8.30 0.28
CA ASP A 34 -1.23 -9.68 0.78
C ASP A 34 -0.42 -10.60 -0.15
N ASN A 35 -0.26 -11.87 0.23
CA ASN A 35 0.44 -12.91 -0.51
C ASN A 35 -0.13 -13.13 -1.92
N ASP A 36 -1.45 -12.98 -2.10
CA ASP A 36 -2.11 -13.12 -3.41
C ASP A 36 -2.04 -11.84 -4.26
N GLY A 37 -1.34 -10.80 -3.80
CA GLY A 37 -1.19 -9.52 -4.50
C GLY A 37 -2.31 -8.52 -4.25
N THR A 38 -3.32 -8.86 -3.45
CA THR A 38 -4.42 -7.95 -3.09
C THR A 38 -3.90 -6.75 -2.31
N PRO A 39 -4.13 -5.50 -2.75
CA PRO A 39 -3.68 -4.31 -2.03
C PRO A 39 -4.49 -4.12 -0.74
N LEU A 40 -3.79 -4.08 0.40
CA LEU A 40 -4.33 -3.85 1.74
C LEU A 40 -4.32 -2.37 2.14
N SER A 41 -3.32 -1.62 1.67
CA SER A 41 -3.21 -0.18 1.91
C SER A 41 -2.38 0.53 0.84
N VAL A 42 -2.64 1.83 0.70
CA VAL A 42 -1.86 2.75 -0.13
C VAL A 42 -1.56 3.99 0.70
N PHE A 43 -0.29 4.38 0.76
CA PHE A 43 0.14 5.63 1.38
C PHE A 43 0.95 6.45 0.37
N ILE A 44 0.70 7.76 0.29
CA ILE A 44 1.30 8.63 -0.74
C ILE A 44 2.19 9.66 -0.06
N THR A 45 3.41 9.80 -0.57
CA THR A 45 4.39 10.79 -0.11
C THR A 45 5.03 11.52 -1.29
N SER A 46 5.90 12.48 -1.01
CA SER A 46 6.78 13.06 -2.03
C SER A 46 7.71 12.01 -2.66
N ALA A 47 8.17 12.26 -3.89
CA ALA A 47 9.03 11.30 -4.62
C ALA A 47 10.33 10.93 -3.89
N ASN A 48 10.94 11.87 -3.15
CA ASN A 48 12.22 11.65 -2.46
C ASN A 48 12.07 11.08 -1.03
N THR A 49 10.86 10.69 -0.62
CA THR A 49 10.66 10.12 0.72
C THR A 49 11.21 8.69 0.78
N HIS A 50 11.96 8.37 1.83
CA HIS A 50 12.55 7.05 2.04
C HIS A 50 11.50 6.05 2.54
N ASP A 51 11.50 4.82 2.03
CA ASP A 51 10.42 3.86 2.29
C ASP A 51 10.40 3.38 3.76
N VAL A 52 11.58 3.26 4.37
CA VAL A 52 11.74 2.81 5.77
C VAL A 52 11.00 3.72 6.75
N THR A 53 10.95 5.04 6.49
CA THR A 53 10.30 5.98 7.41
C THR A 53 8.76 5.94 7.31
N VAL A 54 8.23 5.30 6.27
CA VAL A 54 6.79 5.30 5.92
C VAL A 54 6.13 3.93 6.17
N ALA A 55 6.92 2.92 6.55
CA ALA A 55 6.43 1.56 6.78
C ALA A 55 5.27 1.52 7.79
N ASN A 56 5.43 2.15 8.95
CA ASN A 56 4.39 2.20 9.98
C ASN A 56 3.15 2.96 9.52
N ASN A 57 3.31 4.06 8.78
CA ASN A 57 2.18 4.80 8.21
C ASN A 57 1.39 3.93 7.22
N THR A 58 2.09 3.15 6.40
CA THR A 58 1.47 2.26 5.41
C THR A 58 0.70 1.14 6.08
N ILE A 59 1.24 0.54 7.15
CA ILE A 59 0.52 -0.48 7.97
C ILE A 59 -0.69 0.15 8.67
N GLY A 60 -0.54 1.34 9.24
CA GLY A 60 -1.63 2.07 9.89
C GLY A 60 -2.76 2.49 8.95
N SER A 61 -2.50 2.53 7.63
CA SER A 61 -3.46 2.92 6.60
C SER A 61 -4.24 1.74 6.01
N ILE A 62 -4.18 0.55 6.63
CA ILE A 62 -4.99 -0.61 6.22
C ILE A 62 -6.47 -0.27 6.36
N ILE A 63 -7.19 -0.31 5.23
CA ILE A 63 -8.62 0.02 5.17
C ILE A 63 -9.53 -1.16 5.56
N ILE A 64 -9.00 -2.39 5.47
CA ILE A 64 -9.74 -3.61 5.82
C ILE A 64 -9.51 -3.94 7.30
N LYS A 65 -10.58 -3.88 8.10
CA LYS A 65 -10.50 -4.30 9.50
C LYS A 65 -10.21 -5.79 9.59
N ARG A 66 -9.18 -6.14 10.35
CA ARG A 66 -8.87 -7.54 10.66
C ARG A 66 -10.05 -8.14 11.45
N PRO A 67 -10.66 -9.25 10.98
CA PRO A 67 -11.76 -9.88 11.71
C PRO A 67 -11.28 -10.35 13.09
N SER A 68 -12.10 -10.16 14.13
CA SER A 68 -11.78 -10.61 15.48
C SER A 68 -11.77 -12.13 15.55
N ASN A 69 -10.88 -12.69 16.40
CA ASN A 69 -10.70 -14.13 16.58
C ASN A 69 -11.85 -14.82 17.35
N THR A 70 -13.10 -14.38 17.16
CA THR A 70 -14.24 -14.93 17.91
C THR A 70 -14.94 -16.05 17.14
N ASN A 71 -14.72 -16.16 15.81
CA ASN A 71 -15.33 -17.20 14.97
C ASN A 71 -14.42 -17.59 13.77
N ILE A 72 -13.11 -17.78 14.01
CA ILE A 72 -12.14 -18.15 12.96
C ILE A 72 -12.59 -19.39 12.17
N ASN A 73 -13.14 -20.39 12.86
CA ASN A 73 -13.56 -21.65 12.23
C ASN A 73 -14.67 -21.47 11.17
N ARG A 74 -15.60 -20.51 11.34
CA ARG A 74 -16.67 -20.28 10.36
C ARG A 74 -16.20 -19.49 9.14
N ILE A 75 -15.33 -18.50 9.35
CA ILE A 75 -14.79 -17.66 8.27
C ILE A 75 -13.84 -18.47 7.38
N TYR A 76 -12.97 -19.30 7.97
CA TYR A 76 -12.08 -20.17 7.19
C TYR A 76 -12.85 -21.16 6.30
N VAL A 77 -13.94 -21.74 6.80
CA VAL A 77 -14.80 -22.65 6.02
C VAL A 77 -15.48 -21.90 4.86
N LEU A 78 -15.95 -20.68 5.09
CA LEU A 78 -16.60 -19.86 4.07
C LEU A 78 -15.61 -19.43 2.97
N ILE A 79 -14.42 -18.95 3.37
CA ILE A 79 -13.39 -18.48 2.43
C ILE A 79 -12.84 -19.66 1.60
N LYS A 80 -12.62 -20.84 2.20
CA LYS A 80 -12.22 -22.05 1.46
C LYS A 80 -13.27 -22.53 0.44
N HIS A 81 -14.55 -22.23 0.65
CA HIS A 81 -15.62 -22.55 -0.30
C HIS A 81 -15.74 -21.52 -1.43
N ILE A 82 -15.45 -20.25 -1.14
CA ILE A 82 -15.56 -19.14 -2.10
C ILE A 82 -14.32 -19.06 -3.00
N ILE A 83 -13.14 -19.33 -2.47
CA ILE A 83 -11.89 -19.37 -3.24
C ILE A 83 -11.57 -20.84 -3.52
N PRO A 84 -11.84 -21.35 -4.74
CA PRO A 84 -11.47 -22.72 -5.08
C PRO A 84 -9.94 -22.82 -4.99
N ASN A 85 -9.46 -23.83 -4.26
CA ASN A 85 -8.02 -24.12 -4.21
C ASN A 85 -7.51 -24.27 -5.64
N LYS A 86 -6.48 -23.50 -5.99
CA LYS A 86 -5.71 -23.72 -7.20
C LYS A 86 -4.86 -24.99 -7.05
#